data_AF-A0A7S2KI67-F1
#
_entry.id   AF-A0A7S2KI67-F1
#
_cell.length_a   1.000
_cell.length_b   1.000
_cell.length_c   1.000
_cell.angle_alpha   90.00
_cell.angle_beta   90.00
_cell.angle_gamma   90.00
#
_symmetry.space_group_name_H-M   'P 1'
#
loop_
_entity.id
_entity.type
_entity.pdbx_description
1 polymer ?
#
loop_
_entity_poly.entity_id
_entity_poly.type
_entity_poly.pdbx_seq_one_letter_code
_entity_poly.pdbx_strand_id
1 'polypeptide(L)'
;QFQIRVGSQNILTSFVSLVPVLGVVGEQKTKPTQHGVKELRSLGLSPRVIFCRSSNPLEEGTKQKISGFCHVPVDNVLSVHDVNNIYHVPLLLMHQNLHLIIMHELGLEMVADKSLLDNSINSSNEEVQIHEPDMATWSKMAHDIDNFTEKVTIALIGKYNGLSDSYLSVIKSLKHA
;
A
#
# COMPACT_ATOMS: atom_id res chain seq x y z
N GLN A 1 -10.22 19.76 9.75
CA GLN A 1 -10.32 20.12 11.19
C GLN A 1 -9.19 19.51 12.02
N PHE A 2 -9.05 18.17 12.09
CA PHE A 2 -7.95 17.55 12.86
C PHE A 2 -6.56 18.00 12.39
N GLN A 3 -6.31 18.02 11.07
CA GLN A 3 -5.06 18.50 10.47
C GLN A 3 -4.65 19.92 10.87
N ILE A 4 -5.62 20.83 11.04
CA ILE A 4 -5.34 22.21 11.45
C ILE A 4 -4.80 22.24 12.89
N ARG A 5 -5.33 21.37 13.75
CA ARG A 5 -4.97 21.30 15.17
C ARG A 5 -3.61 20.65 15.42
N VAL A 6 -3.27 19.59 14.66
CA VAL A 6 -2.03 18.83 14.89
C VAL A 6 -0.89 19.20 13.94
N GLY A 7 -1.16 19.98 12.88
CA GLY A 7 -0.19 20.30 11.84
C GLY A 7 -0.16 19.25 10.72
N SER A 8 0.29 19.67 9.53
CA SER A 8 0.34 18.79 8.35
C SER A 8 1.39 17.69 8.44
N GLN A 9 2.45 17.89 9.21
CA GLN A 9 3.52 16.92 9.44
C GLN A 9 3.10 15.72 10.29
N ASN A 10 1.96 15.83 11.01
CA ASN A 10 1.45 14.77 11.89
C ASN A 10 0.28 14.00 11.26
N ILE A 11 0.01 14.22 9.96
CA ILE A 11 -1.05 13.54 9.22
C ILE A 11 -0.56 13.23 7.81
N LEU A 12 -0.64 11.95 7.45
CA LEU A 12 -0.49 11.50 6.07
C LEU A 12 -1.89 11.29 5.46
N THR A 13 -2.19 12.03 4.39
CA THR A 13 -3.39 11.80 3.59
C THR A 13 -3.01 10.92 2.40
N SER A 14 -3.67 9.78 2.23
CA SER A 14 -3.52 8.94 1.05
C SER A 14 -4.84 8.86 0.27
N PHE A 15 -4.73 8.58 -1.03
CA PHE A 15 -5.89 8.44 -1.91
C PHE A 15 -5.82 7.10 -2.65
N VAL A 16 -6.89 6.32 -2.59
CA VAL A 16 -7.01 5.07 -3.33
C VAL A 16 -7.91 5.29 -4.54
N SER A 17 -7.47 4.87 -5.72
CA SER A 17 -8.22 5.04 -6.95
C SER A 17 -8.08 3.82 -7.86
N LEU A 18 -9.14 3.50 -8.61
CA LEU A 18 -9.10 2.50 -9.65
C LEU A 18 -8.56 3.10 -10.95
N VAL A 19 -7.52 2.48 -11.51
CA VAL A 19 -6.97 2.71 -12.85
C VAL A 19 -7.42 1.53 -13.73
N PRO A 20 -8.54 1.67 -14.45
CA PRO A 20 -9.03 0.59 -15.29
C PRO A 20 -8.15 0.41 -16.52
N VAL A 21 -7.97 -0.86 -16.90
CA VAL A 21 -7.28 -1.27 -18.13
C VAL A 21 -8.35 -1.53 -19.19
N LEU A 22 -8.35 -0.76 -20.28
CA LEU A 22 -9.39 -0.83 -21.32
C LEU A 22 -8.86 -1.35 -22.65
N GLY A 23 -9.73 -2.10 -23.34
CA GLY A 23 -9.50 -2.58 -24.69
C GLY A 23 -8.47 -3.71 -24.78
N VAL A 24 -8.30 -4.24 -26.00
CA VAL A 24 -7.33 -5.32 -26.30
C VAL A 24 -5.88 -4.86 -26.19
N VAL A 25 -5.63 -3.56 -26.23
CA VAL A 25 -4.29 -2.94 -26.21
C VAL A 25 -3.79 -2.74 -24.78
N GLY A 26 -4.65 -2.91 -23.76
CA GLY A 26 -4.24 -2.80 -22.36
C GLY A 26 -4.04 -1.35 -21.87
N GLU A 27 -4.75 -0.38 -22.44
CA GLU A 27 -4.55 1.04 -22.11
C GLU A 27 -5.00 1.35 -20.66
N GLN A 28 -4.10 1.91 -19.86
CA GLN A 28 -4.36 2.30 -18.48
C GLN A 28 -4.96 3.70 -18.39
N LYS A 29 -6.22 3.82 -17.95
CA LYS A 29 -6.92 5.11 -17.88
C LYS A 29 -6.67 5.84 -16.57
N THR A 30 -5.95 6.97 -16.66
CA THR A 30 -5.60 7.82 -15.50
C THR A 30 -6.66 8.86 -15.12
N LYS A 31 -7.62 9.13 -16.00
CA LYS A 31 -8.62 10.21 -15.83
C LYS A 31 -9.51 10.07 -14.58
N PRO A 32 -10.00 8.87 -14.21
CA PRO A 32 -10.76 8.69 -12.96
C PRO A 32 -9.95 9.11 -11.73
N THR A 33 -8.66 8.75 -11.66
CA THR A 33 -7.76 9.14 -10.58
C THR A 33 -7.55 10.64 -10.53
N GLN A 34 -7.33 11.28 -11.69
CA GLN A 34 -7.18 12.74 -11.78
C GLN A 34 -8.42 13.48 -11.27
N HIS A 35 -9.62 13.03 -11.66
CA HIS A 35 -10.88 13.62 -11.20
C HIS A 35 -11.09 13.43 -9.70
N GLY A 36 -10.81 12.23 -9.17
CA GLY A 36 -10.92 11.96 -7.74
C GLY A 36 -9.97 12.80 -6.90
N VAL A 37 -8.72 12.99 -7.33
CA VAL A 37 -7.78 13.88 -6.63
C VAL A 37 -8.22 15.35 -6.73
N LYS A 38 -8.76 15.78 -7.87
CA LYS A 38 -9.30 17.13 -8.02
C LYS A 38 -10.45 17.38 -7.03
N GLU A 39 -11.36 16.43 -6.88
CA GLU A 39 -12.47 16.50 -5.93
C GLU A 39 -11.96 16.52 -4.48
N LEU A 40 -11.03 15.63 -4.12
CA LEU A 40 -10.40 15.60 -2.80
C LEU A 40 -9.77 16.95 -2.44
N ARG A 41 -9.06 17.58 -3.39
CA ARG A 41 -8.48 18.92 -3.22
C ARG A 41 -9.52 20.02 -3.09
N SER A 42 -10.65 19.91 -3.79
CA SER A 42 -11.75 20.88 -3.65
C SER A 42 -12.35 20.89 -2.24
N LEU A 43 -12.21 19.78 -1.50
CA LEU A 43 -12.58 19.66 -0.09
C LEU A 43 -11.47 20.12 0.87
N GLY A 44 -10.35 20.62 0.35
CA GLY A 44 -9.20 21.08 1.13
C GLY A 44 -8.21 19.99 1.53
N LEU A 45 -8.32 18.78 0.98
CA LEU A 45 -7.41 17.67 1.25
C LEU A 45 -6.48 17.43 0.06
N SER A 46 -5.18 17.35 0.31
CA SER A 46 -4.19 17.03 -0.72
C SER A 46 -3.51 15.72 -0.36
N PRO A 47 -3.59 14.68 -1.22
CA PRO A 47 -2.91 13.43 -0.93
C PRO A 47 -1.40 13.62 -0.99
N ARG A 48 -0.68 12.87 -0.16
CA ARG A 48 0.77 12.66 -0.23
C ARG A 48 1.11 11.39 -0.99
N VAL A 49 0.26 10.38 -0.91
CA VAL A 49 0.42 9.07 -1.56
C VAL A 49 -0.85 8.72 -2.33
N ILE A 50 -0.69 8.17 -3.54
CA ILE A 50 -1.81 7.69 -4.36
C ILE A 50 -1.63 6.19 -4.61
N PHE A 51 -2.57 5.39 -4.11
CA PHE A 51 -2.65 3.97 -4.39
C PHE A 51 -3.52 3.74 -5.63
N CYS A 52 -2.89 3.30 -6.71
CA CYS A 52 -3.56 3.02 -7.97
C CYS A 52 -3.90 1.54 -8.08
N ARG A 53 -5.15 1.19 -7.76
CA ARG A 53 -5.68 -0.15 -7.97
C ARG A 53 -5.80 -0.43 -9.46
N SER A 54 -5.23 -1.54 -9.93
CA SER A 54 -5.28 -1.95 -11.33
C SER A 54 -5.24 -3.48 -11.41
N SER A 55 -5.54 -4.05 -12.57
CA SER A 55 -5.35 -5.49 -12.80
C SER A 55 -3.88 -5.81 -13.05
N ASN A 56 -3.20 -4.99 -13.85
CA ASN A 56 -1.79 -5.17 -14.25
C ASN A 56 -0.91 -4.06 -13.64
N PRO A 57 0.41 -4.29 -13.48
CA PRO A 57 1.34 -3.25 -13.05
C PRO A 57 1.23 -1.97 -13.88
N LEU A 58 1.27 -0.82 -13.22
CA LEU A 58 1.24 0.47 -13.91
C LEU A 58 2.48 0.68 -14.75
N GLU A 59 2.27 1.17 -15.97
CA GLU A 59 3.35 1.65 -16.83
C GLU A 59 3.94 2.95 -16.27
N GLU A 60 5.23 3.17 -16.50
CA GLU A 60 5.92 4.37 -16.02
C GLU A 60 5.31 5.65 -16.58
N GLY A 61 4.89 5.65 -17.85
CA GLY A 61 4.16 6.77 -18.45
C GLY A 61 2.82 7.06 -17.76
N THR A 62 2.11 6.02 -17.31
CA THR A 62 0.87 6.14 -16.52
C THR A 62 1.15 6.77 -15.16
N LYS A 63 2.20 6.33 -14.45
CA LYS A 63 2.61 6.92 -13.16
C LYS A 63 3.01 8.38 -13.31
N GLN A 64 3.85 8.71 -14.29
CA GLN A 64 4.27 10.09 -14.56
C GLN A 64 3.08 11.00 -14.88
N LYS A 65 2.12 10.51 -15.67
CA LYS A 65 0.90 11.25 -15.96
C LYS A 65 0.09 11.52 -14.69
N ILE A 66 -0.14 10.50 -13.85
CA ILE A 66 -0.83 10.69 -12.57
C ILE A 66 -0.07 11.67 -11.69
N SER A 67 1.25 11.51 -11.55
CA SER A 67 2.12 12.41 -10.79
C SER A 67 1.98 13.87 -11.22
N GLY A 68 2.09 14.16 -12.53
CA GLY A 68 1.98 15.51 -13.07
C GLY A 68 0.61 16.16 -12.84
N PHE A 69 -0.48 15.44 -13.15
CA PHE A 69 -1.84 16.00 -12.96
C PHE A 69 -2.22 16.11 -11.49
N CYS A 70 -1.84 15.12 -10.67
CA CYS A 70 -2.20 15.03 -9.26
C CYS A 70 -1.17 15.67 -8.34
N HIS A 71 -0.13 16.34 -8.87
CA HIS A 71 0.99 16.99 -8.16
C HIS A 71 1.45 16.21 -6.92
N VAL A 72 1.76 14.94 -7.14
CA VAL A 72 2.32 14.01 -6.15
C VAL A 72 3.60 13.46 -6.75
N PRO A 73 4.71 13.31 -6.00
CA PRO A 73 5.95 12.72 -6.51
C PRO A 73 5.67 11.38 -7.20
N VAL A 74 6.41 11.06 -8.27
CA VAL A 74 6.18 9.83 -9.03
C VAL A 74 6.35 8.58 -8.16
N ASP A 75 7.31 8.61 -7.23
CA ASP A 75 7.56 7.52 -6.27
C ASP A 75 6.39 7.32 -5.29
N ASN A 76 5.60 8.36 -5.06
CA ASN A 76 4.40 8.32 -4.20
C ASN A 76 3.15 7.86 -4.98
N VAL A 77 3.26 7.54 -6.27
CA VAL A 77 2.20 6.93 -7.08
C VAL A 77 2.40 5.42 -7.12
N LEU A 78 1.74 4.73 -6.20
CA LEU A 78 1.94 3.29 -5.97
C LEU A 78 1.05 2.45 -6.90
N SER A 79 1.68 1.51 -7.59
CA SER A 79 1.03 0.53 -8.45
C SER A 79 0.54 -0.65 -7.62
N VAL A 80 -0.75 -0.66 -7.28
CA VAL A 80 -1.39 -1.74 -6.52
C VAL A 80 -2.14 -2.63 -7.50
N HIS A 81 -1.46 -3.59 -8.13
CA HIS A 81 -2.04 -4.48 -9.13
C HIS A 81 -2.59 -5.79 -8.53
N ASP A 82 -3.37 -6.58 -9.28
CA ASP A 82 -3.88 -7.86 -8.81
C ASP A 82 -2.72 -8.80 -8.45
N VAL A 83 -2.83 -9.46 -7.29
CA VAL A 83 -1.84 -10.42 -6.78
C VAL A 83 -2.56 -11.73 -6.43
N ASN A 84 -1.82 -12.85 -6.46
CA ASN A 84 -2.38 -14.20 -6.29
C ASN A 84 -3.16 -14.38 -4.99
N ASN A 85 -2.66 -13.78 -3.91
CA ASN A 85 -3.28 -13.84 -2.60
C ASN A 85 -2.99 -12.55 -1.80
N ILE A 86 -3.76 -12.32 -0.73
CA ILE A 86 -3.71 -11.07 0.04
C ILE A 86 -2.38 -10.84 0.77
N TYR A 87 -1.60 -11.89 1.03
CA TYR A 87 -0.34 -11.80 1.77
C TYR A 87 0.79 -11.25 0.89
N HIS A 88 0.60 -11.18 -0.43
CA HIS A 88 1.48 -10.47 -1.35
C HIS A 88 1.32 -8.95 -1.29
N VAL A 89 0.20 -8.42 -0.77
CA VAL A 89 -0.05 -6.96 -0.75
C VAL A 89 1.00 -6.21 0.08
N PRO A 90 1.34 -6.62 1.33
CA PRO A 90 2.40 -5.96 2.09
C PRO A 90 3.75 -6.00 1.37
N LEU A 91 4.11 -7.15 0.77
CA LEU A 91 5.34 -7.31 -0.01
C LEU A 91 5.36 -6.34 -1.20
N LEU A 92 4.27 -6.26 -1.95
CA LEU A 92 4.13 -5.36 -3.10
C LEU A 92 4.32 -3.87 -2.72
N LEU A 93 3.79 -3.47 -1.56
CA LEU A 93 3.92 -2.10 -1.06
C LEU A 93 5.32 -1.82 -0.52
N MET A 94 5.95 -2.82 0.10
CA MET A 94 7.33 -2.76 0.57
C MET A 94 8.31 -2.57 -0.60
N HIS A 95 8.17 -3.33 -1.69
CA HIS A 95 9.00 -3.18 -2.90
C HIS A 95 8.86 -1.80 -3.57
N GLN A 96 7.79 -1.06 -3.27
CA GLN A 96 7.57 0.31 -3.76
C GLN A 96 7.88 1.36 -2.69
N ASN A 97 8.67 1.01 -1.66
CA ASN A 97 9.18 1.90 -0.63
C ASN A 97 8.11 2.67 0.17
N LEU A 98 6.88 2.12 0.28
CA LEU A 98 5.80 2.79 1.02
C LEU A 98 6.21 3.12 2.47
N HIS A 99 6.95 2.22 3.12
CA HIS A 99 7.44 2.41 4.48
C HIS A 99 8.35 3.65 4.60
N LEU A 100 9.30 3.83 3.67
CA LEU A 100 10.17 5.00 3.62
C LEU A 100 9.39 6.28 3.33
N ILE A 101 8.42 6.22 2.41
CA ILE A 101 7.55 7.37 2.09
C ILE A 101 6.76 7.79 3.34
N ILE A 102 6.18 6.85 4.07
CA ILE A 102 5.44 7.15 5.31
C ILE A 102 6.38 7.74 6.36
N MET A 103 7.58 7.16 6.54
CA MET A 103 8.57 7.67 7.49
C MET A 103 8.95 9.11 7.17
N HIS A 104 9.24 9.40 5.90
CA HIS A 104 9.63 10.74 5.46
C HIS A 104 8.50 11.77 5.59
N GLU A 105 7.29 11.43 5.13
CA GLU A 105 6.14 12.35 5.18
C GLU A 105 5.69 12.67 6.62
N LEU A 106 5.99 11.78 7.58
CA LEU A 106 5.67 11.97 9.00
C LEU A 106 6.86 12.41 9.85
N GLY A 107 8.04 12.63 9.26
CA GLY A 107 9.25 13.02 10.00
C GLY A 107 9.72 11.96 11.01
N LEU A 108 9.50 10.68 10.71
CA LEU A 108 9.82 9.55 11.60
C LEU A 108 11.24 9.02 11.39
N GLU A 109 12.06 9.62 10.52
CA GLU A 109 13.43 9.14 10.26
C GLU A 109 14.26 9.11 11.56
N MET A 110 13.99 10.02 12.50
CA MET A 110 14.70 10.08 13.79
C MET A 110 14.34 9.00 14.81
N VAL A 111 13.34 8.14 14.55
CA VAL A 111 12.85 7.13 15.50
C VAL A 111 13.43 5.73 15.20
N ALA A 112 14.29 5.60 14.19
CA ALA A 112 15.10 4.41 13.96
C ALA A 112 16.16 4.25 15.07
N ASP A 113 15.71 3.65 16.17
CA ASP A 113 16.43 3.09 17.30
C ASP A 113 17.70 3.82 17.81
N LYS A 114 17.50 4.82 18.68
CA LYS A 114 18.56 5.38 19.53
C LYS A 114 19.04 4.43 20.64
N SER A 115 18.33 3.34 20.91
CA SER A 115 18.64 2.44 22.04
C SER A 115 19.68 1.37 21.71
N LEU A 116 20.01 1.18 20.42
CA LEU A 116 21.11 0.30 19.98
C LEU A 116 22.46 1.02 19.85
N LEU A 117 22.52 2.34 20.05
CA LEU A 117 23.72 3.18 19.93
C LEU A 117 24.54 3.30 21.23
N ASP A 118 24.18 2.58 22.30
CA ASP A 118 24.86 2.69 23.61
C ASP A 118 26.26 2.04 23.67
N ASN A 119 26.82 1.59 22.55
CA ASN A 119 28.21 1.13 22.51
C ASN A 119 29.01 1.78 21.36
N SER A 120 29.64 2.90 21.73
CA SER A 120 30.89 3.48 21.17
C SER A 120 30.80 4.77 20.32
N ILE A 121 31.19 5.87 20.98
CA ILE A 121 32.24 6.84 20.59
C ILE A 121 32.06 7.66 19.28
N ASN A 122 31.78 8.95 19.51
CA ASN A 122 32.31 10.18 18.89
C ASN A 122 32.32 10.40 17.36
N SER A 123 31.80 11.59 17.01
CA SER A 123 32.17 12.49 15.91
C SER A 123 31.24 12.50 14.69
N SER A 124 30.32 13.48 14.72
CA SER A 124 29.93 14.35 13.60
C SER A 124 29.72 13.67 12.23
N ASN A 125 28.59 12.98 12.11
CA ASN A 125 27.72 12.79 10.94
C ASN A 125 26.92 11.51 11.24
N GLU A 126 25.87 11.65 12.07
CA GLU A 126 25.01 10.53 12.45
C GLU A 126 24.18 10.10 11.23
N GLU A 127 24.71 9.16 10.45
CA GLU A 127 23.91 8.39 9.50
C GLU A 127 22.90 7.57 10.30
N VAL A 128 21.64 8.00 10.24
CA VAL A 128 20.49 7.25 10.75
C VAL A 128 20.41 5.95 9.95
N GLN A 129 20.74 4.82 10.57
CA GLN A 129 20.51 3.50 9.97
C GLN A 129 19.03 3.14 10.08
N ILE A 130 18.29 3.34 8.98
CA ILE A 130 16.91 2.88 8.85
C ILE A 130 16.93 1.35 8.70
N HIS A 131 16.49 0.63 9.73
CA HIS A 131 16.28 -0.82 9.63
C HIS A 131 15.07 -1.12 8.75
N GLU A 132 15.27 -1.91 7.70
CA GLU A 132 14.17 -2.44 6.91
C GLU A 132 13.28 -3.35 7.77
N PRO A 133 11.95 -3.27 7.64
CA PRO A 133 11.05 -4.13 8.39
C PRO A 133 11.21 -5.58 7.93
N ASP A 134 11.25 -6.51 8.89
CA ASP A 134 11.33 -7.94 8.60
C ASP A 134 10.05 -8.44 7.92
N MET A 135 10.19 -8.88 6.66
CA MET A 135 9.10 -9.40 5.84
C MET A 135 9.13 -10.94 5.72
N ALA A 136 10.00 -11.64 6.45
CA ALA A 136 10.15 -13.09 6.34
C ALA A 136 8.84 -13.84 6.59
N THR A 137 8.08 -13.44 7.62
CA THR A 137 6.78 -14.07 7.95
C THR A 137 5.75 -13.86 6.83
N TRP A 138 5.67 -12.65 6.27
CA TRP A 138 4.75 -12.35 5.16
C TRP A 138 5.13 -13.09 3.89
N SER A 139 6.42 -13.12 3.56
CA SER A 139 6.97 -13.84 2.40
C SER A 139 6.68 -15.33 2.49
N LYS A 140 6.92 -15.94 3.65
CA LYS A 140 6.61 -17.35 3.91
C LYS A 140 5.12 -17.63 3.72
N MET A 141 4.24 -16.86 4.37
CA MET A 141 2.79 -17.07 4.27
C MET A 141 2.27 -16.92 2.83
N ALA A 142 2.77 -15.92 2.10
CA ALA A 142 2.39 -15.69 0.71
C ALA A 142 2.82 -16.85 -0.20
N HIS A 143 4.03 -17.39 0.04
CA HIS A 143 4.55 -18.54 -0.69
C HIS A 143 3.81 -19.83 -0.35
N ASP A 144 3.58 -20.12 0.94
CA ASP A 144 2.90 -21.34 1.38
C ASP A 144 1.50 -21.44 0.76
N ILE A 145 0.75 -20.34 0.76
CA ILE A 145 -0.60 -20.27 0.16
C ILE A 145 -0.59 -20.53 -1.36
N ASP A 146 0.39 -20.01 -2.08
CA ASP A 146 0.48 -20.19 -3.53
C ASP A 146 0.85 -21.63 -3.91
N ASN A 147 1.47 -22.40 -3.01
CA ASN A 147 2.01 -23.72 -3.29
C ASN A 147 1.22 -24.88 -2.68
N PHE A 148 0.10 -24.65 -1.97
CA PHE A 148 -0.74 -25.75 -1.49
C PHE A 148 -1.34 -26.55 -2.66
N THR A 149 -0.94 -27.81 -2.78
CA THR A 149 -1.41 -28.71 -3.84
C THR A 149 -2.59 -29.59 -3.41
N GLU A 150 -2.69 -29.89 -2.12
CA GLU A 150 -3.75 -30.73 -1.57
C GLU A 150 -5.05 -29.94 -1.39
N LYS A 151 -6.19 -30.60 -1.64
CA LYS A 151 -7.51 -29.98 -1.56
C LYS A 151 -8.36 -30.68 -0.50
N VAL A 152 -8.90 -29.89 0.42
CA VAL A 152 -9.87 -30.34 1.42
C VAL A 152 -11.20 -29.62 1.17
N THR A 153 -12.31 -30.36 1.21
CA THR A 153 -13.66 -29.79 1.07
C THR A 153 -14.28 -29.62 2.44
N ILE A 154 -14.63 -28.37 2.78
CA ILE A 154 -15.32 -28.02 4.02
C ILE A 154 -16.69 -27.44 3.66
N ALA A 155 -17.75 -28.03 4.19
CA ALA A 155 -19.10 -27.53 4.01
C ALA A 155 -19.42 -26.47 5.09
N LEU A 156 -19.66 -25.23 4.67
CA LEU A 156 -20.12 -24.16 5.55
C LEU A 156 -21.65 -24.02 5.44
N ILE A 157 -22.36 -24.36 6.51
CA ILE A 157 -23.83 -24.25 6.56
C ILE A 157 -24.19 -22.83 7.02
N GLY A 158 -24.62 -22.00 6.07
CA GLY A 158 -25.02 -20.62 6.28
C GLY A 158 -26.53 -20.40 6.13
N LYS A 159 -26.99 -19.20 6.52
CA LYS A 159 -28.35 -18.69 6.32
C LYS A 159 -28.53 -18.02 4.95
N TYR A 160 -27.48 -17.39 4.41
CA TYR A 160 -27.55 -16.61 3.16
C TYR A 160 -26.74 -17.29 2.06
N ASN A 161 -27.41 -17.67 0.96
CA ASN A 161 -26.80 -18.47 -0.12
C ASN A 161 -26.19 -17.63 -1.26
N GLY A 162 -25.87 -16.35 -1.03
CA GLY A 162 -25.34 -15.46 -2.07
C GLY A 162 -24.53 -14.27 -1.56
N LEU A 163 -24.26 -14.19 -0.25
CA LEU A 163 -23.48 -13.11 0.36
C LEU A 163 -22.22 -13.72 0.98
N SER A 164 -21.19 -13.94 0.16
CA SER A 164 -19.90 -14.45 0.63
C SER A 164 -19.30 -13.59 1.75
N ASP A 165 -19.59 -12.28 1.72
CA ASP A 165 -19.12 -11.32 2.72
C ASP A 165 -19.68 -11.58 4.12
N SER A 166 -20.89 -12.16 4.24
CA SER A 166 -21.46 -12.54 5.54
C SER A 166 -20.64 -13.60 6.27
N TYR A 167 -19.78 -14.32 5.56
CA TYR A 167 -18.97 -15.41 6.09
C TYR A 167 -17.47 -15.18 5.91
N LEU A 168 -17.05 -13.96 5.53
CA LEU A 168 -15.67 -13.68 5.14
C LEU A 168 -14.67 -14.01 6.25
N SER A 169 -14.94 -13.61 7.49
CA SER A 169 -14.04 -13.88 8.63
C SER A 169 -13.87 -15.38 8.88
N VAL A 170 -14.97 -16.15 8.83
CA VAL A 170 -14.95 -17.62 9.00
C VAL A 170 -14.19 -18.30 7.86
N ILE A 171 -14.44 -17.87 6.62
CA ILE A 171 -13.71 -18.39 5.46
C ILE A 171 -12.23 -18.06 5.55
N LYS A 172 -11.87 -16.86 6.02
CA LYS A 172 -10.47 -16.43 6.17
C LYS A 172 -9.76 -17.14 7.31
N SER A 173 -10.42 -17.41 8.45
CA SER A 173 -9.81 -18.19 9.54
C SER A 173 -9.54 -19.63 9.12
N LEU A 174 -10.46 -20.26 8.37
CA LEU A 174 -10.25 -21.60 7.81
C LEU A 174 -9.11 -21.65 6.78
N LYS A 175 -8.88 -20.56 6.04
CA LYS A 175 -7.75 -20.45 5.11
C LYS A 175 -6.41 -20.18 5.80
N HIS A 176 -6.43 -19.73 7.04
CA HIS A 176 -5.23 -19.37 7.80
C HIS A 176 -4.77 -20.47 8.76
N ALA A 177 -5.71 -21.30 9.25
CA ALA A 177 -5.44 -22.48 10.07
C ALA A 177 -4.81 -23.62 9.26
#